data_AF-A0A2M9YTA8-F1
#
_entry.id   AF-A0A2M9YTA8-F1
#
_cell.length_a   1.000
_cell.length_b   1.000
_cell.length_c   1.000
_cell.angle_alpha   90.00
_cell.angle_beta   90.00
_cell.angle_gamma   90.00
#
_symmetry.space_group_name_H-M   'P 1'
#
loop_
_entity.id
_entity.type
_entity.pdbx_description
1 polymer ?
#
loop_
_entity_poly.entity_id
_entity_poly.type
_entity_poly.pdbx_seq_one_letter_code
_entity_poly.pdbx_strand_id
1 'polypeptide(L)'
;MKQFAKLGTYFLILLFLSSCAKGKKNQDGELLTLLSLLQIPKGISVEFSGGSSASQNQRSNESNESNRVQAMYFGQLRIYAHSYQPEKGKELYSVSINKPGEAKPVLNWTTAVILDEVFNSAGNSVKDNLIQNSEVVNIESWMDPSILKYVNSRFQTYLNEVTNYKIDFLELNIYRAGLILDNVFFNYVTGTQNETKNYLYKYPEYSSLPMTAFQSSAAGGLLFCDACDTDLASASVILLARREHIDSTLFVKMNFRDYVTWDYDLEYSRTVSDKERNILESLVKHQRIVHYGRGFLRLIVIPADLPVVSRDGSGISPEDLAIRIKFDLTKVVDFDPSKTDLSIPKITFARDANSVPMGLSVEVIDKSKK
;
A
#
# COMPACT_ATOMS: atom_id res chain seq x y z
N MET A 1 -3.06 32.34 7.18
CA MET A 1 -2.08 33.39 6.81
C MET A 1 -0.93 33.64 7.80
N LYS A 2 -0.99 33.23 9.08
CA LYS A 2 0.13 33.44 10.04
C LYS A 2 1.29 32.42 9.99
N GLN A 3 1.17 31.32 9.24
CA GLN A 3 2.23 30.31 9.10
C GLN A 3 3.23 30.59 7.95
N PHE A 4 2.78 31.26 6.87
CA PHE A 4 3.67 31.67 5.78
C PHE A 4 4.65 32.79 6.19
N ALA A 5 4.24 33.64 7.16
CA ALA A 5 5.10 34.68 7.70
C ALA A 5 6.32 34.10 8.45
N LYS A 6 6.17 32.99 9.19
CA LYS A 6 7.29 32.38 9.94
C LYS A 6 8.32 31.74 9.02
N LEU A 7 7.90 31.06 7.95
CA LEU A 7 8.83 30.45 6.98
C LEU A 7 9.65 31.52 6.24
N GLY A 8 9.02 32.64 5.88
CA GLY A 8 9.68 33.80 5.26
C GLY A 8 10.70 34.46 6.19
N THR A 9 10.41 34.55 7.50
CA THR A 9 11.36 35.11 8.48
C THR A 9 12.59 34.23 8.70
N TYR A 10 12.44 32.91 8.74
CA TYR A 10 13.61 32.00 8.81
C TYR A 10 14.47 32.07 7.54
N PHE A 11 13.85 32.18 6.36
CA PHE A 11 14.56 32.32 5.09
C PHE A 11 15.29 33.67 4.98
N LEU A 12 14.71 34.76 5.51
CA LEU A 12 15.36 36.07 5.58
C LEU A 12 16.53 36.10 6.58
N ILE A 13 16.39 35.47 7.74
CA ILE A 13 17.48 35.36 8.73
C ILE A 13 18.66 34.56 8.15
N LEU A 14 18.39 33.52 7.35
CA LEU A 14 19.39 32.71 6.64
C LEU A 14 20.15 33.52 5.57
N LEU A 15 19.47 34.36 4.80
CA LEU A 15 20.12 35.26 3.83
C LEU A 15 21.00 36.32 4.52
N PHE A 16 20.59 36.83 5.68
CA PHE A 16 21.38 37.80 6.46
C PHE A 16 22.64 37.20 7.11
N LEU A 17 22.60 35.92 7.53
CA LEU A 17 23.79 35.25 8.06
C LEU A 17 24.81 34.91 6.96
N SER A 18 24.35 34.65 5.73
CA SER A 18 25.23 34.38 4.59
C SER A 18 26.02 35.60 4.10
N SER A 19 25.49 36.82 4.29
CA SER A 19 26.10 38.07 3.83
C SER A 19 27.04 38.74 4.84
N CYS A 20 27.09 38.27 6.10
CA CYS A 20 27.94 38.85 7.15
C CYS A 20 29.22 38.06 7.49
N ALA A 21 29.39 36.83 7.02
CA ALA A 21 30.56 36.01 7.37
C ALA A 21 31.63 36.02 6.27
N LYS A 22 32.66 36.86 6.44
CA LYS A 22 33.95 36.75 5.74
C LYS A 22 34.68 35.51 6.27
N GLY A 23 34.46 34.33 5.70
CA GLY A 23 35.13 33.10 6.13
C GLY A 23 34.85 31.90 5.21
N LYS A 24 35.56 31.84 4.08
CA LYS A 24 35.27 30.99 2.90
C LYS A 24 35.60 29.48 3.04
N LYS A 25 35.52 28.89 4.23
CA LYS A 25 35.78 27.44 4.42
C LYS A 25 34.79 26.67 5.33
N ASN A 26 34.05 27.35 6.22
CA ASN A 26 33.05 26.68 7.08
C ASN A 26 31.60 26.90 6.64
N GLN A 27 31.33 27.89 5.79
CA GLN A 27 29.96 28.19 5.34
C GLN A 27 29.38 27.08 4.46
N ASP A 28 30.19 26.42 3.64
CA ASP A 28 29.73 25.32 2.79
C ASP A 28 29.32 24.11 3.62
N GLY A 29 30.04 23.82 4.73
CA GLY A 29 29.70 22.73 5.63
C GLY A 29 28.41 22.99 6.43
N GLU A 30 28.21 24.20 6.93
CA GLU A 30 26.99 24.59 7.64
C GLU A 30 25.77 24.67 6.71
N LEU A 31 25.94 25.19 5.49
CA LEU A 31 24.89 25.23 4.47
C LEU A 31 24.51 23.82 4.00
N LEU A 32 25.49 22.93 3.76
CA LEU A 32 25.23 21.53 3.42
C LEU A 32 24.55 20.79 4.58
N THR A 33 24.92 21.09 5.82
CA THR A 33 24.25 20.53 7.01
C THR A 33 22.80 21.02 7.11
N LEU A 34 22.55 22.31 6.87
CA LEU A 34 21.19 22.89 6.83
C LEU A 34 20.35 22.36 5.67
N LEU A 35 20.94 22.18 4.49
CA LEU A 35 20.29 21.56 3.33
C LEU A 35 19.98 20.09 3.60
N SER A 36 20.86 19.36 4.30
CA SER A 36 20.61 17.99 4.72
C SER A 36 19.45 17.88 5.72
N LEU A 37 19.24 18.90 6.56
CA LEU A 37 18.06 18.98 7.46
C LEU A 37 16.75 19.21 6.69
N LEU A 38 16.81 19.76 5.47
CA LEU A 38 15.67 19.93 4.57
C LEU A 38 15.42 18.70 3.69
N GLN A 39 16.42 17.85 3.48
CA GLN A 39 16.25 16.62 2.70
C GLN A 39 15.39 15.61 3.47
N ILE A 40 14.44 15.00 2.75
CA ILE A 40 13.67 13.86 3.24
C ILE A 40 14.60 12.64 3.14
N PRO A 41 14.92 11.95 4.26
CA PRO A 41 15.71 10.73 4.19
C PRO A 41 15.08 9.74 3.21
N LYS A 42 15.89 8.97 2.49
CA LYS A 42 15.36 7.94 1.59
C LYS A 42 14.77 6.79 2.40
N GLY A 43 13.73 6.14 1.90
CA GLY A 43 13.09 4.99 2.53
C GLY A 43 13.02 3.82 1.55
N ILE A 44 12.09 2.91 1.77
CA ILE A 44 11.70 1.95 0.72
C ILE A 44 10.82 2.73 -0.27
N SER A 45 11.30 2.87 -1.51
CA SER A 45 10.51 3.50 -2.57
C SER A 45 9.59 2.47 -3.22
N VAL A 46 8.33 2.86 -3.46
CA VAL A 46 7.35 2.01 -4.14
C VAL A 46 6.73 2.77 -5.31
N GLU A 47 6.58 2.06 -6.42
CA GLU A 47 5.94 2.56 -7.63
C GLU A 47 4.73 1.69 -7.95
N PHE A 48 3.66 2.33 -8.38
CA PHE A 48 2.47 1.65 -8.87
C PHE A 48 2.42 1.79 -10.39
N SER A 49 2.00 0.74 -11.08
CA SER A 49 1.83 0.82 -12.53
C SER A 49 0.61 0.04 -13.02
N GLY A 50 -0.08 0.60 -14.00
CA GLY A 50 -1.19 -0.06 -14.69
C GLY A 50 -0.76 -0.47 -16.09
N GLY A 51 -1.03 -1.69 -16.53
CA GLY A 51 -0.73 -2.10 -17.90
C GLY A 51 -1.05 -3.56 -18.20
N SER A 52 -1.31 -3.89 -19.46
CA SER A 52 -1.59 -5.26 -19.87
C SER A 52 -0.38 -6.19 -19.64
N SER A 53 -0.61 -7.40 -19.11
CA SER A 53 0.43 -8.45 -19.02
C SER A 53 0.86 -9.01 -20.38
N ALA A 54 0.29 -8.56 -21.49
CA ALA A 54 0.44 -9.23 -22.78
C ALA A 54 1.89 -9.23 -23.28
N SER A 55 2.53 -10.39 -23.22
CA SER A 55 3.51 -10.78 -24.25
C SER A 55 2.80 -10.72 -25.61
N GLN A 56 3.52 -10.35 -26.67
CA GLN A 56 3.07 -9.96 -28.02
C GLN A 56 2.21 -10.96 -28.84
N ASN A 57 1.48 -11.91 -28.22
CA ASN A 57 0.56 -12.81 -28.91
C ASN A 57 -0.87 -12.64 -28.38
N GLN A 58 -1.51 -11.51 -28.68
CA GLN A 58 -2.96 -11.35 -28.46
C GLN A 58 -3.77 -11.88 -29.65
N ARG A 59 -4.82 -12.65 -29.35
CA ARG A 59 -5.88 -12.98 -30.31
C ARG A 59 -6.67 -11.69 -30.62
N SER A 60 -7.02 -11.50 -31.89
CA SER A 60 -7.67 -10.30 -32.44
C SER A 60 -9.01 -9.89 -31.82
N ASN A 61 -9.59 -10.68 -30.92
CA ASN A 61 -10.85 -10.37 -30.24
C ASN A 61 -10.68 -9.82 -28.81
N GLU A 62 -9.48 -9.87 -28.20
CA GLU A 62 -9.23 -9.29 -26.87
C GLU A 62 -9.07 -7.75 -26.90
N SER A 63 -8.82 -7.15 -28.07
CA SER A 63 -8.38 -5.75 -28.19
C SER A 63 -9.45 -4.69 -27.94
N ASN A 64 -10.74 -5.04 -27.96
CA ASN A 64 -11.83 -4.09 -27.69
C ASN A 64 -12.28 -4.09 -26.23
N GLU A 65 -12.20 -5.22 -25.52
CA GLU A 65 -12.58 -5.32 -24.11
C GLU A 65 -11.46 -4.88 -23.16
N SER A 66 -10.19 -5.05 -23.58
CA SER A 66 -9.00 -4.71 -22.77
C SER A 66 -8.83 -3.22 -22.47
N ASN A 67 -9.55 -2.32 -23.15
CA ASN A 67 -9.45 -0.87 -22.97
C ASN A 67 -10.61 -0.25 -22.18
N ARG A 68 -11.54 -1.07 -21.68
CA ARG A 68 -12.73 -0.57 -20.97
C ARG A 68 -12.40 -0.06 -19.57
N VAL A 69 -11.47 -0.73 -18.87
CA VAL A 69 -10.95 -0.26 -17.57
C VAL A 69 -9.89 0.81 -17.83
N GLN A 70 -10.22 2.06 -17.48
CA GLN A 70 -9.38 3.23 -17.74
C GLN A 70 -8.43 3.51 -16.57
N ALA A 71 -8.91 3.34 -15.33
CA ALA A 71 -8.13 3.56 -14.13
C ALA A 71 -8.64 2.76 -12.93
N MET A 72 -7.75 2.49 -11.98
CA MET A 72 -8.09 1.98 -10.65
C MET A 72 -7.96 3.09 -9.60
N TYR A 73 -8.99 3.25 -8.77
CA TYR A 73 -9.06 4.23 -7.69
C TYR A 73 -8.74 3.59 -6.34
N PHE A 74 -7.95 4.29 -5.53
CA PHE A 74 -7.61 3.93 -4.16
C PHE A 74 -8.15 5.00 -3.21
N GLY A 75 -9.22 4.68 -2.48
CA GLY A 75 -9.81 5.61 -1.52
C GLY A 75 -9.11 5.61 -0.15
N GLN A 76 -8.50 4.48 0.24
CA GLN A 76 -7.44 4.43 1.24
C GLN A 76 -6.46 3.33 0.84
N LEU A 77 -5.18 3.63 0.96
CA LEU A 77 -4.13 2.66 0.72
C LEU A 77 -3.07 2.73 1.82
N ARG A 78 -2.77 1.56 2.38
CA ARG A 78 -1.66 1.43 3.31
C ARG A 78 -0.74 0.32 2.86
N ILE A 79 0.56 0.59 2.94
CA ILE A 79 1.60 -0.39 2.57
C ILE A 79 2.55 -0.56 3.73
N TYR A 80 2.77 -1.81 4.12
CA TYR A 80 3.70 -2.20 5.17
C TYR A 80 4.70 -3.20 4.60
N ALA A 81 5.95 -3.05 5.02
CA ALA A 81 6.98 -4.05 4.86
C ALA A 81 7.14 -4.78 6.21
N HIS A 82 7.28 -6.10 6.17
CA HIS A 82 7.55 -6.91 7.36
C HIS A 82 8.82 -7.73 7.17
N SER A 83 9.65 -7.78 8.21
CA SER A 83 10.82 -8.66 8.31
C SER A 83 10.63 -9.60 9.50
N TYR A 84 10.74 -10.90 9.27
CA TYR A 84 10.59 -11.92 10.30
C TYR A 84 11.82 -11.96 11.19
N GLN A 85 11.65 -11.56 12.45
CA GLN A 85 12.69 -11.46 13.46
C GLN A 85 12.08 -11.93 14.78
N PRO A 86 11.92 -13.26 14.97
CA PRO A 86 11.25 -13.80 16.14
C PRO A 86 11.83 -13.23 17.43
N GLU A 87 10.95 -12.75 18.30
CA GLU A 87 11.26 -12.10 19.58
C GLU A 87 12.11 -10.81 19.53
N LYS A 88 12.51 -10.37 18.33
CA LYS A 88 13.34 -9.16 18.11
C LYS A 88 12.62 -8.12 17.25
N GLY A 89 11.34 -8.34 16.96
CA GLY A 89 10.52 -7.47 16.14
C GLY A 89 10.38 -6.07 16.73
N LYS A 90 10.27 -5.08 15.84
CA LYS A 90 10.02 -3.68 16.20
C LYS A 90 8.96 -3.05 15.30
N GLU A 91 8.25 -2.07 15.85
CA GLU A 91 7.34 -1.25 15.06
C GLU A 91 7.97 0.10 14.80
N LEU A 92 8.24 0.40 13.53
CA LEU A 92 9.01 1.58 13.18
C LEU A 92 8.14 2.84 13.09
N TYR A 93 6.82 2.70 13.00
CA TYR A 93 5.88 3.82 12.85
C TYR A 93 5.10 4.19 14.11
N SER A 94 4.65 3.21 14.91
CA SER A 94 3.81 3.50 16.08
C SER A 94 4.65 3.88 17.31
N VAL A 95 4.21 4.93 18.02
CA VAL A 95 4.80 5.39 19.29
C VAL A 95 4.10 4.77 20.51
N SER A 96 2.93 4.15 20.32
CA SER A 96 2.07 3.66 21.41
C SER A 96 1.59 2.24 21.15
N ILE A 97 2.47 1.27 21.37
CA ILE A 97 2.10 -0.14 21.54
C ILE A 97 1.71 -0.42 23.01
N ASN A 98 1.85 0.57 23.90
CA ASN A 98 1.68 0.39 25.34
C ASN A 98 0.33 0.93 25.80
N LYS A 99 -0.41 0.13 26.57
CA LYS A 99 -1.29 0.67 27.61
C LYS A 99 -0.45 0.94 28.86
N PRO A 100 -0.62 2.07 29.56
CA PRO A 100 0.09 2.32 30.81
C PRO A 100 -0.12 1.16 31.80
N GLY A 101 0.97 0.54 32.27
CA GLY A 101 0.93 -0.56 33.25
C GLY A 101 1.01 -1.98 32.67
N GLU A 102 1.01 -2.16 31.35
CA GLU A 102 1.17 -3.48 30.72
C GLU A 102 2.61 -3.72 30.23
N ALA A 103 3.07 -4.97 30.30
CA ALA A 103 4.36 -5.35 29.74
C ALA A 103 4.35 -5.14 28.22
N LYS A 104 5.48 -4.68 27.67
CA LYS A 104 5.63 -4.55 26.22
C LYS A 104 5.44 -5.93 25.57
N PRO A 105 4.57 -6.05 24.55
CA PRO A 105 4.40 -7.33 23.87
C PRO A 105 5.69 -7.70 23.15
N VAL A 106 6.03 -8.99 23.18
CA VAL A 106 7.13 -9.55 22.40
C VAL A 106 6.66 -9.64 20.95
N LEU A 107 7.43 -9.03 20.04
CA LEU A 107 7.10 -8.98 18.62
C LEU A 107 8.00 -9.93 17.84
N ASN A 108 7.41 -10.68 16.92
CA ASN A 108 8.15 -11.57 16.01
C ASN A 108 8.49 -10.92 14.68
N TRP A 109 7.95 -9.73 14.41
CA TRP A 109 8.10 -9.04 13.14
C TRP A 109 8.57 -7.62 13.34
N THR A 110 9.49 -7.18 12.50
CA THR A 110 9.81 -5.76 12.35
C THR A 110 8.99 -5.19 11.20
N THR A 111 8.08 -4.26 11.52
CA THR A 111 7.20 -3.63 10.52
C THR A 111 7.64 -2.20 10.23
N ALA A 112 7.87 -1.94 8.94
CA ALA A 112 8.08 -0.61 8.41
C ALA A 112 6.81 -0.14 7.68
N VAL A 113 6.33 1.05 8.00
CA VAL A 113 5.35 1.72 7.14
C VAL A 113 6.06 2.23 5.90
N ILE A 114 5.44 2.02 4.74
CA ILE A 114 5.89 2.59 3.48
C ILE A 114 4.93 3.67 3.03
N LEU A 115 3.62 3.37 3.06
CA LEU A 115 2.55 4.30 2.73
C LEU A 115 1.47 4.22 3.81
N ASP A 116 1.02 5.37 4.31
CA ASP A 116 -0.15 5.49 5.17
C ASP A 116 -1.07 6.59 4.62
N GLU A 117 -1.85 6.23 3.62
CA GLU A 117 -2.83 7.12 3.01
C GLU A 117 -4.21 6.77 3.58
N VAL A 118 -4.68 7.63 4.48
CA VAL A 118 -5.95 7.45 5.19
C VAL A 118 -6.92 8.53 4.72
N PHE A 119 -8.14 8.10 4.36
CA PHE A 119 -9.26 9.02 4.16
C PHE A 119 -9.47 9.88 5.41
N ASN A 120 -9.14 11.17 5.34
CA ASN A 120 -9.38 12.09 6.44
C ASN A 120 -10.77 12.71 6.27
N SER A 121 -11.74 12.23 7.04
CA SER A 121 -13.15 12.66 6.96
C SER A 121 -13.37 14.12 7.36
N ALA A 122 -12.40 14.77 8.00
CA ALA A 122 -12.59 16.07 8.65
C ALA A 122 -11.94 17.29 7.96
N GLY A 123 -11.33 17.16 6.77
CA GLY A 123 -10.80 18.35 6.09
C GLY A 123 -10.08 18.10 4.78
N ASN A 124 -10.61 18.69 3.70
CA ASN A 124 -9.95 19.18 2.47
C ASN A 124 -8.84 18.39 1.74
N SER A 125 -8.59 17.13 2.06
CA SER A 125 -7.77 16.28 1.19
C SER A 125 -8.23 14.85 1.26
N VAL A 126 -9.29 14.52 0.52
CA VAL A 126 -9.35 13.17 -0.03
C VAL A 126 -8.16 13.09 -0.98
N LYS A 127 -7.19 12.22 -0.70
CA LYS A 127 -6.10 12.01 -1.66
C LYS A 127 -6.62 11.01 -2.66
N ASP A 128 -7.43 11.53 -3.57
CA ASP A 128 -7.92 10.76 -4.69
C ASP A 128 -6.72 10.35 -5.54
N ASN A 129 -6.40 9.06 -5.50
CA ASN A 129 -5.25 8.48 -6.16
C ASN A 129 -5.75 7.45 -7.17
N LEU A 130 -5.39 7.67 -8.43
CA LEU A 130 -5.66 6.77 -9.54
C LEU A 130 -4.36 6.15 -10.03
N ILE A 131 -4.45 4.93 -10.54
CA ILE A 131 -3.48 4.37 -11.48
C ILE A 131 -4.18 4.27 -12.83
N GLN A 132 -3.70 5.02 -13.82
CA GLN A 132 -4.19 4.92 -15.20
C GLN A 132 -3.47 3.80 -15.96
N ASN A 133 -4.06 3.37 -17.07
CA ASN A 133 -3.40 2.43 -17.96
C ASN A 133 -2.10 3.03 -18.53
N SER A 134 -1.03 2.23 -18.55
CA SER A 134 0.33 2.59 -18.96
C SER A 134 1.02 3.67 -18.11
N GLU A 135 0.45 4.04 -16.97
CA GLU A 135 1.05 4.99 -16.03
C GLU A 135 1.99 4.29 -15.06
N VAL A 136 3.05 4.99 -14.64
CA VAL A 136 3.86 4.63 -13.46
C VAL A 136 3.82 5.79 -12.48
N VAL A 137 3.30 5.55 -11.28
CA VAL A 137 3.13 6.56 -10.23
C VAL A 137 4.04 6.24 -9.05
N ASN A 138 4.84 7.21 -8.62
CA ASN A 138 5.56 7.10 -7.35
C ASN A 138 4.63 7.44 -6.19
N ILE A 139 4.40 6.48 -5.29
CA ILE A 139 3.42 6.63 -4.22
C ILE A 139 3.90 7.55 -3.08
N GLU A 140 5.19 7.92 -3.05
CA GLU A 140 5.69 8.94 -2.10
C GLU A 140 4.97 10.27 -2.31
N SER A 141 4.56 10.57 -3.56
CA SER A 141 3.77 11.76 -3.89
C SER A 141 2.37 11.77 -3.25
N TRP A 142 1.88 10.59 -2.83
CA TRP A 142 0.59 10.44 -2.15
C TRP A 142 0.70 10.67 -0.65
N MET A 143 1.90 10.75 -0.08
CA MET A 143 2.11 11.02 1.34
C MET A 143 2.22 12.51 1.64
N ASP A 144 1.83 12.91 2.86
CA ASP A 144 2.20 14.25 3.34
C ASP A 144 3.73 14.29 3.53
N PRO A 145 4.45 15.34 3.06
CA PRO A 145 5.90 15.39 3.19
C PRO A 145 6.43 15.23 4.61
N SER A 146 5.68 15.68 5.63
CA SER A 146 6.06 15.51 7.03
C SER A 146 5.92 14.06 7.51
N ILE A 147 4.87 13.36 7.07
CA ILE A 147 4.67 11.94 7.35
C ILE A 147 5.74 11.12 6.64
N LEU A 148 6.00 11.40 5.35
CA LEU A 148 7.05 10.74 4.57
C LEU A 148 8.42 10.91 5.25
N LYS A 149 8.76 12.14 5.67
CA LYS A 149 10.00 12.41 6.41
C LYS A 149 10.07 11.61 7.70
N TYR A 150 8.97 11.55 8.48
CA TYR A 150 8.93 10.81 9.73
C TYR A 150 9.18 9.31 9.50
N VAL A 151 8.41 8.71 8.58
CA VAL A 151 8.49 7.29 8.21
C VAL A 151 9.90 6.94 7.75
N ASN A 152 10.46 7.69 6.80
CA ASN A 152 11.78 7.41 6.28
C ASN A 152 12.87 7.63 7.32
N SER A 153 12.76 8.64 8.18
CA SER A 153 13.70 8.86 9.29
C SER A 153 13.75 7.65 10.22
N ARG A 154 12.59 7.11 10.59
CA ARG A 154 12.49 5.93 11.46
C ARG A 154 13.13 4.70 10.83
N PHE A 155 12.83 4.47 9.55
CA PHE A 155 13.43 3.37 8.81
C PHE A 155 14.97 3.50 8.70
N GLN A 156 15.47 4.70 8.42
CA GLN A 156 16.90 4.97 8.33
C GLN A 156 17.61 4.83 9.68
N THR A 157 16.98 5.27 10.78
CA THR A 157 17.50 5.00 12.15
C THR A 157 17.63 3.51 12.38
N TYR A 158 16.59 2.73 12.07
CA TYR A 158 16.63 1.28 12.24
C TYR A 158 17.72 0.63 11.37
N LEU A 159 17.85 1.02 10.10
CA LEU A 159 18.91 0.51 9.21
C LEU A 159 20.33 0.88 9.65
N ASN A 160 20.51 1.90 10.48
CA ASN A 160 21.81 2.19 11.08
C ASN A 160 22.12 1.30 12.30
N GLU A 161 21.09 0.69 12.90
CA GLU A 161 21.23 -0.22 14.05
C GLU A 161 21.44 -1.68 13.62
N VAL A 162 21.07 -2.03 12.38
CA VAL A 162 21.09 -3.42 11.89
C VAL A 162 21.85 -3.53 10.57
N THR A 163 22.31 -4.74 10.26
CA THR A 163 23.04 -5.06 9.03
C THR A 163 22.15 -4.91 7.78
N ASN A 164 20.93 -5.43 7.83
CA ASN A 164 19.97 -5.35 6.74
C ASN A 164 18.52 -5.47 7.22
N TYR A 165 17.60 -5.15 6.32
CA TYR A 165 16.16 -5.35 6.45
C TYR A 165 15.68 -6.23 5.31
N LYS A 166 15.48 -7.51 5.59
CA LYS A 166 14.95 -8.49 4.64
C LYS A 166 13.43 -8.37 4.59
N ILE A 167 12.88 -7.89 3.48
CA ILE A 167 11.42 -7.79 3.31
C ILE A 167 10.88 -9.20 3.07
N ASP A 168 10.30 -9.81 4.10
CA ASP A 168 9.69 -11.15 4.04
C ASP A 168 8.25 -11.09 3.54
N PHE A 169 7.52 -10.03 3.92
CA PHE A 169 6.19 -9.71 3.39
C PHE A 169 6.10 -8.23 3.02
N LEU A 170 5.40 -7.94 1.93
CA LEU A 170 4.93 -6.61 1.57
C LEU A 170 3.39 -6.65 1.57
N GLU A 171 2.80 -6.01 2.57
CA GLU A 171 1.35 -5.92 2.78
C GLU A 171 0.80 -4.73 2.01
N LEU A 172 -0.16 -4.98 1.11
CA LEU A 172 -1.04 -3.96 0.56
C LEU A 172 -2.41 -4.06 1.22
N ASN A 173 -2.81 -2.97 1.85
CA ASN A 173 -4.12 -2.87 2.45
C ASN A 173 -4.93 -1.84 1.66
N ILE A 174 -5.88 -2.35 0.88
CA ILE A 174 -6.67 -1.58 -0.08
C ILE A 174 -8.07 -1.45 0.51
N TYR A 175 -8.49 -0.22 0.81
CA TYR A 175 -9.86 0.08 1.22
C TYR A 175 -10.52 1.04 0.24
N ARG A 176 -11.85 0.90 0.12
CA ARG A 176 -12.69 1.81 -0.69
C ARG A 176 -12.16 1.95 -2.13
N ALA A 177 -11.64 0.87 -2.69
CA ALA A 177 -11.18 0.89 -4.07
C ALA A 177 -12.36 1.11 -5.02
N GLY A 178 -12.07 1.68 -6.17
CA GLY A 178 -13.03 1.93 -7.24
C GLY A 178 -12.39 1.71 -8.60
N LEU A 179 -13.20 1.82 -9.65
CA LEU A 179 -12.75 1.70 -11.04
C LEU A 179 -13.38 2.79 -11.89
N ILE A 180 -12.65 3.23 -12.90
CA ILE A 180 -13.22 3.95 -14.02
C ILE A 180 -13.37 2.93 -15.15
N LEU A 181 -14.62 2.61 -15.47
CA LEU A 181 -15.00 1.62 -16.48
C LEU A 181 -16.00 2.27 -17.43
N ASP A 182 -15.71 2.26 -18.73
CA ASP A 182 -16.57 2.84 -19.77
C ASP A 182 -17.01 4.30 -19.48
N ASN A 183 -16.09 5.13 -18.97
CA ASN A 183 -16.36 6.50 -18.55
C ASN A 183 -17.40 6.63 -17.42
N VAL A 184 -17.57 5.60 -16.60
CA VAL A 184 -18.34 5.66 -15.37
C VAL A 184 -17.41 5.43 -14.20
N PHE A 185 -17.50 6.27 -13.18
CA PHE A 185 -16.77 6.08 -11.94
C PHE A 185 -17.58 5.22 -10.97
N PHE A 186 -17.12 3.99 -10.80
CA PHE A 186 -17.64 3.03 -9.85
C PHE A 186 -16.86 3.16 -8.54
N ASN A 187 -17.52 3.55 -7.43
CA ASN A 187 -16.83 3.72 -6.14
C ASN A 187 -17.63 3.27 -4.92
N TYR A 188 -16.91 3.02 -3.82
CA TYR A 188 -17.52 2.68 -2.53
C TYR A 188 -17.90 3.94 -1.75
N VAL A 189 -19.21 4.15 -1.52
CA VAL A 189 -19.75 5.29 -0.75
C VAL A 189 -20.24 4.80 0.62
N THR A 190 -19.70 5.36 1.70
CA THR A 190 -20.26 5.12 3.06
C THR A 190 -21.43 6.06 3.31
N GLY A 191 -22.53 5.57 3.90
CA GLY A 191 -23.83 6.26 4.05
C GLY A 191 -23.89 7.62 4.78
N THR A 192 -22.76 8.22 5.16
CA THR A 192 -22.65 9.61 5.66
C THR A 192 -22.02 10.57 4.65
N GLN A 193 -21.64 10.08 3.47
CA GLN A 193 -21.04 10.88 2.42
C GLN A 193 -22.15 11.58 1.62
N ASN A 194 -22.30 12.89 1.82
CA ASN A 194 -23.08 13.70 0.90
C ASN A 194 -22.51 13.51 -0.52
N GLU A 195 -23.41 13.20 -1.46
CA GLU A 195 -23.22 12.90 -2.89
C GLU A 195 -22.58 14.04 -3.72
N THR A 196 -21.91 15.00 -3.09
CA THR A 196 -21.51 16.28 -3.71
C THR A 196 -20.01 16.52 -3.78
N LYS A 197 -19.16 15.57 -3.35
CA LYS A 197 -17.71 15.70 -3.54
C LYS A 197 -17.24 14.90 -4.74
N ASN A 198 -16.83 15.64 -5.77
CA ASN A 198 -16.14 15.13 -6.94
C ASN A 198 -14.78 14.53 -6.51
N TYR A 199 -14.76 13.24 -6.19
CA TYR A 199 -13.56 12.47 -5.84
C TYR A 199 -12.52 12.44 -6.97
N LEU A 200 -12.79 13.03 -8.13
CA LEU A 200 -11.86 13.00 -9.26
C LEU A 200 -11.43 14.42 -9.66
N TYR A 201 -11.65 15.43 -8.81
CA TYR A 201 -11.36 16.83 -9.13
C TYR A 201 -9.89 17.12 -9.52
N LYS A 202 -8.94 16.28 -9.08
CA LYS A 202 -7.51 16.39 -9.44
C LYS A 202 -7.20 15.84 -10.84
N TYR A 203 -8.13 15.09 -11.42
CA TYR A 203 -8.03 14.47 -12.73
C TYR A 203 -9.10 15.09 -13.63
N PRO A 204 -8.82 16.24 -14.28
CA PRO A 204 -9.81 16.98 -15.06
C PRO A 204 -10.57 16.13 -16.06
N GLU A 205 -9.89 15.17 -16.69
CA GLU A 205 -10.43 14.20 -17.64
C GLU A 205 -11.51 13.28 -17.04
N TYR A 206 -11.49 13.06 -15.72
CA TYR A 206 -12.44 12.20 -15.02
C TYR A 206 -13.36 12.95 -14.05
N SER A 207 -13.10 14.24 -13.83
CA SER A 207 -13.82 15.07 -12.87
C SER A 207 -15.31 15.23 -13.19
N SER A 208 -15.74 15.00 -14.43
CA SER A 208 -17.15 15.11 -14.84
C SER A 208 -17.85 13.77 -15.05
N LEU A 209 -17.17 12.64 -14.77
CA LEU A 209 -17.77 11.34 -15.01
C LEU A 209 -19.00 11.10 -14.14
N PRO A 210 -20.05 10.45 -14.67
CA PRO A 210 -21.13 9.94 -13.85
C PRO A 210 -20.56 8.99 -12.79
N MET A 211 -21.00 9.18 -11.55
CA MET A 211 -20.62 8.31 -10.44
C MET A 211 -21.73 7.32 -10.14
N THR A 212 -21.37 6.04 -10.04
CA THR A 212 -22.24 4.97 -9.57
C THR A 212 -21.70 4.44 -8.26
N ALA A 213 -22.40 4.79 -7.17
CA ALA A 213 -22.07 4.33 -5.83
C ALA A 213 -22.34 2.83 -5.69
N PHE A 214 -21.46 2.12 -4.98
CA PHE A 214 -21.74 0.77 -4.49
C PHE A 214 -22.70 0.88 -3.32
N GLN A 215 -23.96 0.54 -3.54
CA GLN A 215 -24.83 0.25 -2.42
C GLN A 215 -24.28 -0.97 -1.68
N SER A 216 -24.32 -0.96 -0.35
CA SER A 216 -23.83 -2.04 0.52
C SER A 216 -24.64 -3.34 0.43
N SER A 217 -25.43 -3.55 -0.62
CA SER A 217 -26.23 -4.76 -0.79
C SER A 217 -25.43 -5.83 -1.51
N ALA A 218 -25.56 -7.09 -1.10
CA ALA A 218 -24.93 -8.26 -1.72
C ALA A 218 -25.18 -8.41 -3.24
N ALA A 219 -26.14 -7.66 -3.79
CA ALA A 219 -26.54 -7.67 -5.20
C ALA A 219 -26.17 -6.39 -5.99
N GLY A 220 -25.39 -5.45 -5.43
CA GLY A 220 -25.08 -4.16 -6.08
C GLY A 220 -23.63 -3.68 -5.84
N GLY A 221 -22.96 -3.19 -6.89
CA GLY A 221 -21.60 -2.61 -6.84
C GLY A 221 -20.40 -3.56 -6.90
N LEU A 222 -19.17 -3.01 -7.08
CA LEU A 222 -17.90 -3.75 -7.20
C LEU A 222 -17.72 -4.76 -6.07
N LEU A 223 -17.95 -6.04 -6.38
CA LEU A 223 -17.55 -7.14 -5.51
C LEU A 223 -16.05 -7.33 -5.63
N PHE A 224 -15.35 -7.25 -4.51
CA PHE A 224 -13.91 -7.53 -4.46
C PHE A 224 -13.65 -9.03 -4.65
N CYS A 225 -14.50 -9.92 -4.15
CA CYS A 225 -14.47 -11.34 -4.53
C CYS A 225 -15.82 -12.02 -4.28
N ASP A 226 -16.14 -13.09 -5.01
CA ASP A 226 -17.39 -13.85 -4.81
C ASP A 226 -17.41 -14.59 -3.44
N ALA A 227 -16.24 -14.89 -2.86
CA ALA A 227 -16.10 -15.49 -1.53
C ALA A 227 -16.05 -14.44 -0.40
N CYS A 228 -16.12 -13.15 -0.74
CA CYS A 228 -15.99 -12.04 0.18
C CYS A 228 -17.40 -11.64 0.64
N ASP A 229 -17.89 -12.30 1.69
CA ASP A 229 -19.13 -11.91 2.38
C ASP A 229 -19.15 -10.39 2.59
N THR A 230 -20.22 -9.76 2.08
CA THR A 230 -20.34 -8.34 1.73
C THR A 230 -20.67 -7.43 2.90
N ASP A 231 -20.95 -8.02 4.07
CA ASP A 231 -21.50 -7.29 5.23
C ASP A 231 -20.51 -6.37 5.94
N LEU A 232 -19.22 -6.49 5.61
CA LEU A 232 -18.19 -5.60 6.08
C LEU A 232 -17.35 -5.20 4.87
N ALA A 233 -17.31 -3.91 4.54
CA ALA A 233 -16.42 -3.30 3.55
C ALA A 233 -14.94 -3.41 3.98
N SER A 234 -14.52 -4.65 4.21
CA SER A 234 -13.34 -5.04 4.95
C SER A 234 -12.14 -5.04 4.04
N ALA A 235 -11.02 -4.63 4.63
CA ALA A 235 -9.66 -4.73 4.13
C ALA A 235 -9.46 -5.96 3.23
N SER A 236 -9.31 -5.75 1.92
CA SER A 236 -8.63 -6.74 1.11
C SER A 236 -7.15 -6.56 1.38
N VAL A 237 -6.59 -7.50 2.14
CA VAL A 237 -5.15 -7.50 2.44
C VAL A 237 -4.47 -8.47 1.50
N ILE A 238 -3.62 -7.91 0.65
CA ILE A 238 -2.74 -8.67 -0.22
C ILE A 238 -1.37 -8.71 0.44
N LEU A 239 -0.84 -9.91 0.64
CA LEU A 239 0.49 -10.15 1.16
C LEU A 239 1.36 -10.70 0.03
N LEU A 240 2.24 -9.86 -0.49
CA LEU A 240 3.33 -10.36 -1.33
C LEU A 240 4.35 -11.01 -0.40
N ALA A 241 4.64 -12.28 -0.60
CA ALA A 241 5.45 -13.08 0.31
C ALA A 241 6.72 -13.57 -0.38
N ARG A 242 7.85 -13.62 0.33
CA ARG A 242 9.02 -14.32 -0.20
C ARG A 242 8.69 -15.79 -0.48
N ARG A 243 9.15 -16.29 -1.63
CA ARG A 243 8.95 -17.68 -2.08
C ARG A 243 9.41 -18.75 -1.08
N GLU A 244 10.41 -18.44 -0.26
CA GLU A 244 10.88 -19.35 0.79
C GLU A 244 9.89 -19.57 1.94
N HIS A 245 8.95 -18.63 2.13
CA HIS A 245 7.91 -18.73 3.17
C HIS A 245 6.62 -19.33 2.61
N ILE A 246 6.21 -18.88 1.41
CA ILE A 246 5.00 -19.29 0.71
C ILE A 246 5.37 -19.37 -0.78
N ASP A 247 5.30 -20.55 -1.38
CA ASP A 247 5.83 -20.81 -2.73
C ASP A 247 4.78 -20.63 -3.85
N SER A 248 3.51 -20.65 -3.48
CA SER A 248 2.35 -20.65 -4.37
C SER A 248 1.23 -19.82 -3.74
N THR A 249 0.41 -19.20 -4.60
CA THR A 249 -0.72 -18.36 -4.18
C THR A 249 -1.59 -19.10 -3.16
N LEU A 250 -2.02 -18.37 -2.14
CA LEU A 250 -2.79 -18.91 -1.03
C LEU A 250 -3.84 -17.90 -0.60
N PHE A 251 -5.10 -18.32 -0.56
CA PHE A 251 -6.16 -17.56 0.08
C PHE A 251 -6.36 -18.10 1.51
N VAL A 252 -6.41 -17.18 2.46
CA VAL A 252 -6.61 -17.47 3.88
C VAL A 252 -7.84 -16.73 4.36
N LYS A 253 -8.79 -17.46 4.94
CA LYS A 253 -9.96 -16.90 5.60
C LYS A 253 -9.83 -17.13 7.10
N MET A 254 -9.98 -16.06 7.88
CA MET A 254 -10.03 -16.15 9.33
C MET A 254 -11.48 -16.37 9.76
N ASN A 255 -11.74 -17.51 10.39
CA ASN A 255 -13.04 -17.86 10.95
C ASN A 255 -13.00 -17.65 12.46
N PHE A 256 -13.63 -16.58 12.93
CA PHE A 256 -13.72 -16.31 14.37
C PHE A 256 -14.72 -17.26 15.04
N ARG A 257 -14.25 -17.95 16.07
CA ARG A 257 -15.10 -18.66 17.03
C ARG A 257 -15.62 -17.68 18.08
N ASP A 258 -14.77 -16.74 18.49
CA ASP A 258 -15.13 -15.63 19.38
C ASP A 258 -14.30 -14.37 19.02
N TYR A 259 -15.00 -13.34 18.56
CA TYR A 259 -14.41 -12.06 18.15
C TYR A 259 -13.83 -11.27 19.33
N VAL A 260 -14.38 -11.43 20.54
CA VAL A 260 -13.95 -10.70 21.74
C VAL A 260 -12.60 -11.22 22.23
N THR A 261 -12.44 -12.55 22.27
CA THR A 261 -11.19 -13.19 22.71
C THR A 261 -10.16 -13.32 21.58
N TRP A 262 -10.55 -13.00 20.34
CA TRP A 262 -9.76 -13.28 19.13
C TRP A 262 -9.42 -14.77 19.03
N ASP A 263 -10.37 -15.64 19.36
CA ASP A 263 -10.29 -17.07 19.07
C ASP A 263 -10.73 -17.30 17.62
N TYR A 264 -9.84 -17.86 16.82
CA TYR A 264 -10.05 -18.04 15.39
C TYR A 264 -9.35 -19.29 14.86
N ASP A 265 -9.89 -19.81 13.77
CA ASP A 265 -9.20 -20.74 12.88
C ASP A 265 -8.82 -20.04 11.58
N LEU A 266 -7.73 -20.50 10.96
CA LEU A 266 -7.37 -20.12 9.60
C LEU A 266 -7.78 -21.24 8.65
N GLU A 267 -8.66 -20.91 7.72
CA GLU A 267 -9.05 -21.75 6.60
C GLU A 267 -8.22 -21.39 5.37
N TYR A 268 -7.69 -22.40 4.70
CA TYR A 268 -6.75 -22.25 3.60
C TYR A 268 -7.36 -22.79 2.31
N SER A 269 -7.15 -22.10 1.18
CA SER A 269 -7.65 -22.53 -0.12
C SER A 269 -6.95 -23.78 -0.69
N ARG A 270 -5.83 -24.19 -0.08
CA ARG A 270 -5.10 -25.41 -0.39
C ARG A 270 -4.48 -25.99 0.87
N THR A 271 -3.95 -27.20 0.79
CA THR A 271 -3.08 -27.75 1.83
C THR A 271 -1.85 -26.85 2.01
N VAL A 272 -1.53 -26.56 3.27
CA VAL A 272 -0.35 -25.76 3.67
C VAL A 272 0.55 -26.59 4.57
N SER A 273 1.86 -26.37 4.46
CA SER A 273 2.83 -26.98 5.37
C SER A 273 2.78 -26.37 6.77
N ASP A 274 3.36 -27.04 7.77
CA ASP A 274 3.47 -26.49 9.13
C ASP A 274 4.25 -25.16 9.15
N LYS A 275 5.25 -25.02 8.27
CA LYS A 275 6.03 -23.78 8.13
C LYS A 275 5.13 -22.63 7.65
N GLU A 276 4.35 -22.86 6.60
CA GLU A 276 3.41 -21.87 6.05
C GLU A 276 2.32 -21.50 7.07
N ARG A 277 1.81 -22.50 7.80
CA ARG A 277 0.83 -22.27 8.88
C ARG A 277 1.41 -21.39 9.98
N ASN A 278 2.58 -21.76 10.51
CA ASN A 278 3.23 -21.06 11.61
C ASN A 278 3.58 -19.62 11.26
N ILE A 279 4.04 -19.37 10.01
CA ILE A 279 4.40 -18.01 9.59
C ILE A 279 3.16 -17.12 9.48
N LEU A 280 2.04 -17.63 8.94
CA LEU A 280 0.80 -16.89 8.81
C LEU A 280 0.15 -16.62 10.16
N GLU A 281 0.09 -17.62 11.05
CA GLU A 281 -0.40 -17.42 12.41
C GLU A 281 0.42 -16.40 13.18
N SER A 282 1.75 -16.45 13.04
CA SER A 282 2.66 -15.47 13.64
C SER A 282 2.37 -14.05 13.15
N LEU A 283 2.12 -13.87 11.85
CA LEU A 283 1.78 -12.57 11.26
C LEU A 283 0.43 -12.06 11.74
N VAL A 284 -0.60 -12.91 11.79
CA VAL A 284 -1.93 -12.55 12.31
C VAL A 284 -1.86 -12.14 13.79
N LYS A 285 -1.12 -12.90 14.61
CA LYS A 285 -0.87 -12.57 16.03
C LYS A 285 -0.16 -11.22 16.18
N HIS A 286 0.85 -10.96 15.36
CA HIS A 286 1.57 -9.68 15.37
C HIS A 286 0.67 -8.49 15.06
N GLN A 287 -0.20 -8.62 14.07
CA GLN A 287 -1.11 -7.56 13.64
C GLN A 287 -2.17 -7.22 14.69
N ARG A 288 -2.67 -8.22 15.42
CA ARG A 288 -3.51 -8.01 16.59
C ARG A 288 -2.83 -7.10 17.62
N ILE A 289 -1.55 -7.36 17.90
CA ILE A 289 -0.79 -6.65 18.94
C ILE A 289 -0.55 -5.19 18.56
N VAL A 290 -0.11 -4.97 17.32
CA VAL A 290 0.44 -3.68 16.92
C VAL A 290 -0.63 -2.75 16.37
N HIS A 291 -1.56 -3.28 15.60
CA HIS A 291 -2.37 -2.47 14.68
C HIS A 291 -3.85 -2.43 15.04
N TYR A 292 -4.22 -2.76 16.30
CA TYR A 292 -5.53 -2.61 16.94
C TYR A 292 -6.69 -2.43 15.94
N GLY A 293 -7.04 -3.49 15.19
CA GLY A 293 -8.26 -3.51 14.36
C GLY A 293 -8.10 -3.43 12.84
N ARG A 294 -6.92 -3.72 12.26
CA ARG A 294 -6.82 -3.91 10.79
C ARG A 294 -7.49 -5.18 10.26
N GLY A 295 -7.82 -6.13 11.14
CA GLY A 295 -8.77 -7.21 10.89
C GLY A 295 -8.51 -7.98 9.61
N PHE A 296 -7.51 -8.87 9.62
CA PHE A 296 -7.24 -9.81 8.53
C PHE A 296 -8.34 -10.88 8.42
N LEU A 297 -9.57 -10.48 8.10
CA LEU A 297 -10.66 -11.43 7.88
C LEU A 297 -10.35 -12.34 6.69
N ARG A 298 -9.68 -11.77 5.68
CA ARG A 298 -9.28 -12.45 4.45
C ARG A 298 -7.91 -11.96 4.04
N LEU A 299 -7.01 -12.88 3.71
CA LEU A 299 -5.67 -12.62 3.20
C LEU A 299 -5.53 -13.30 1.84
N ILE A 300 -4.94 -12.59 0.89
CA ILE A 300 -4.45 -13.20 -0.34
C ILE A 300 -2.93 -13.12 -0.28
N VAL A 301 -2.28 -14.28 -0.26
CA VAL A 301 -0.82 -14.37 -0.22
C VAL A 301 -0.32 -14.74 -1.61
N ILE A 302 0.58 -13.94 -2.16
CA ILE A 302 1.13 -14.10 -3.51
C ILE A 302 2.65 -14.20 -3.41
N PRO A 303 3.28 -15.27 -3.92
CA PRO A 303 4.72 -15.41 -3.88
C PRO A 303 5.40 -14.37 -4.79
N ALA A 304 6.43 -13.69 -4.27
CA ALA A 304 7.16 -12.63 -4.94
C ALA A 304 8.66 -12.63 -4.59
N ASP A 305 9.47 -12.06 -5.48
CA ASP A 305 10.92 -11.94 -5.31
C ASP A 305 11.27 -10.62 -4.63
N LEU A 306 11.08 -10.58 -3.30
CA LEU A 306 11.24 -9.35 -2.50
C LEU A 306 12.71 -9.04 -2.18
N PRO A 307 13.08 -7.76 -1.99
CA PRO A 307 14.47 -7.36 -1.81
C PRO A 307 14.97 -7.50 -0.37
N VAL A 308 16.29 -7.55 -0.23
CA VAL A 308 16.98 -7.23 1.03
C VAL A 308 17.45 -5.79 0.91
N VAL A 309 17.10 -4.96 1.89
CA VAL A 309 17.55 -3.56 1.96
C VAL A 309 18.74 -3.49 2.91
N SER A 310 19.85 -2.91 2.49
CA SER A 310 21.07 -2.89 3.30
C SER A 310 21.93 -1.67 3.01
N ARG A 311 22.79 -1.29 3.96
CA ARG A 311 23.84 -0.27 3.75
C ARG A 311 25.25 -0.86 3.62
N ASP A 312 25.41 -2.14 3.95
CA ASP A 312 26.71 -2.82 3.96
C ASP A 312 27.04 -3.57 2.65
N GLY A 313 26.14 -3.49 1.66
CA GLY A 313 26.27 -4.18 0.37
C GLY A 313 25.70 -5.60 0.34
N SER A 314 25.10 -6.10 1.43
CA SER A 314 24.42 -7.41 1.45
C SER A 314 23.08 -7.46 0.68
N GLY A 315 22.62 -6.30 0.21
CA GLY A 315 21.38 -6.06 -0.51
C GLY A 315 21.41 -4.71 -1.23
N ILE A 316 20.23 -4.18 -1.56
CA ILE A 316 20.08 -2.91 -2.30
C ILE A 316 20.03 -1.76 -1.30
N SER A 317 20.76 -0.68 -1.57
CA SER A 317 20.68 0.54 -0.76
C SER A 317 19.29 1.18 -0.84
N PRO A 318 18.76 1.76 0.26
CA PRO A 318 17.44 2.39 0.26
C PRO A 318 17.24 3.43 -0.85
N GLU A 319 18.27 4.23 -1.14
CA GLU A 319 18.30 5.25 -2.18
C GLU A 319 18.19 4.68 -3.61
N ASP A 320 18.71 3.47 -3.81
CA ASP A 320 18.77 2.79 -5.10
C ASP A 320 17.59 1.84 -5.33
N LEU A 321 16.83 1.53 -4.27
CA LEU A 321 15.69 0.63 -4.35
C LEU A 321 14.44 1.35 -4.90
N ALA A 322 13.72 0.67 -5.80
CA ALA A 322 12.30 0.85 -5.99
C ALA A 322 11.61 -0.50 -6.14
N ILE A 323 10.47 -0.68 -5.47
CA ILE A 323 9.61 -1.86 -5.64
C ILE A 323 8.40 -1.43 -6.45
N ARG A 324 8.28 -1.94 -7.68
CA ARG A 324 7.14 -1.63 -8.54
C ARG A 324 6.06 -2.69 -8.42
N ILE A 325 4.88 -2.27 -8.00
CA ILE A 325 3.66 -3.08 -7.96
C ILE A 325 2.89 -2.82 -9.24
N LYS A 326 2.63 -3.88 -10.01
CA LYS A 326 1.98 -3.81 -11.33
C LYS A 326 0.58 -4.40 -11.25
N PHE A 327 -0.40 -3.64 -11.71
CA PHE A 327 -1.78 -4.07 -11.86
C PHE A 327 -2.07 -4.29 -13.34
N ASP A 328 -2.54 -5.48 -13.69
CA ASP A 328 -3.05 -5.73 -15.03
C ASP A 328 -4.50 -5.28 -15.11
N LEU A 329 -4.70 -4.03 -15.54
CA LEU A 329 -6.04 -3.44 -15.66
C LEU A 329 -6.95 -4.20 -16.64
N THR A 330 -6.38 -4.97 -17.57
CA THR A 330 -7.15 -5.82 -18.49
C THR A 330 -7.74 -7.05 -17.79
N LYS A 331 -7.24 -7.38 -16.59
CA LYS A 331 -7.66 -8.51 -15.74
C LYS A 331 -8.29 -8.08 -14.43
N VAL A 332 -8.69 -6.81 -14.32
CA VAL A 332 -9.33 -6.28 -13.11
C VAL A 332 -10.81 -6.63 -13.06
N VAL A 333 -11.47 -6.78 -14.22
CA VAL A 333 -12.89 -7.13 -14.32
C VAL A 333 -13.03 -8.39 -15.18
N ASP A 334 -13.87 -9.34 -14.75
CA ASP A 334 -14.30 -10.45 -15.60
C ASP A 334 -15.44 -9.97 -16.50
N PHE A 335 -15.16 -9.83 -17.79
CA PHE A 335 -16.15 -9.37 -18.78
C PHE A 335 -17.08 -10.47 -19.27
N ASP A 336 -16.94 -11.72 -18.80
CA ASP A 336 -17.86 -12.81 -19.13
C ASP A 336 -19.27 -12.48 -18.62
N PRO A 337 -20.26 -12.23 -19.52
CA PRO A 337 -21.60 -11.82 -19.14
C PRO A 337 -22.38 -12.92 -18.41
N SER A 338 -21.91 -14.17 -18.46
CA SER A 338 -22.48 -15.27 -17.66
C SER A 338 -22.03 -15.24 -16.20
N LYS A 339 -20.96 -14.48 -15.90
CA LYS A 339 -20.29 -14.44 -14.60
C LYS A 339 -20.39 -13.07 -13.92
N THR A 340 -20.50 -12.00 -14.69
CA THR A 340 -20.49 -10.62 -14.21
C THR A 340 -21.61 -9.83 -14.87
N ASP A 341 -22.49 -9.25 -14.05
CA ASP A 341 -23.42 -8.21 -14.50
C ASP A 341 -22.64 -6.90 -14.66
N LEU A 342 -22.50 -6.37 -15.87
CA LEU A 342 -21.71 -5.15 -16.10
C LEU A 342 -22.41 -3.87 -15.65
N SER A 343 -23.69 -3.91 -15.26
CA SER A 343 -24.32 -2.81 -14.52
C SER A 343 -23.79 -2.71 -13.08
N ILE A 344 -23.20 -3.80 -12.58
CA ILE A 344 -22.64 -4.01 -11.26
C ILE A 344 -21.31 -4.77 -11.45
N PRO A 345 -20.27 -4.11 -12.01
CA PRO A 345 -19.02 -4.81 -12.33
C PRO A 345 -18.47 -5.49 -11.08
N LYS A 346 -17.66 -6.54 -11.22
CA LYS A 346 -16.98 -7.20 -10.11
C LYS A 346 -15.47 -7.03 -10.29
N ILE A 347 -14.76 -6.58 -9.26
CA ILE A 347 -13.30 -6.67 -9.29
C ILE A 347 -12.95 -8.14 -9.09
N THR A 348 -12.17 -8.73 -9.98
CA THR A 348 -11.74 -10.10 -9.83
C THR A 348 -10.60 -10.18 -8.82
N PHE A 349 -10.93 -10.38 -7.55
CA PHE A 349 -10.03 -11.07 -6.63
C PHE A 349 -10.47 -12.53 -6.56
N ALA A 350 -9.56 -13.43 -6.91
CA ALA A 350 -9.66 -14.88 -6.82
C ALA A 350 -11.08 -15.50 -6.71
N ARG A 351 -11.69 -15.85 -7.85
CA ARG A 351 -12.70 -16.92 -7.88
C ARG A 351 -12.05 -18.31 -7.85
N ASP A 352 -10.83 -18.40 -8.40
CA ASP A 352 -9.96 -19.56 -8.31
C ASP A 352 -8.87 -19.28 -7.28
N ALA A 353 -8.69 -20.21 -6.34
CA ALA A 353 -7.65 -20.22 -5.31
C ALA A 353 -6.23 -19.98 -5.86
N ASN A 354 -6.00 -20.26 -7.14
CA ASN A 354 -4.71 -20.13 -7.81
C ASN A 354 -4.56 -18.84 -8.63
N SER A 355 -5.64 -18.09 -8.85
CA SER A 355 -5.61 -16.88 -9.68
C SER A 355 -5.07 -15.68 -8.89
N VAL A 356 -4.19 -14.90 -9.54
CA VAL A 356 -3.61 -13.70 -8.93
C VAL A 356 -4.58 -12.52 -9.13
N PRO A 357 -5.07 -11.88 -8.04
CA PRO A 357 -6.04 -10.79 -8.13
C PRO A 357 -5.49 -9.66 -9.00
N MET A 358 -6.33 -9.11 -9.90
CA MET A 358 -5.98 -7.95 -10.76
C MET A 358 -4.69 -8.15 -11.59
N GLY A 359 -4.29 -9.40 -11.85
CA GLY A 359 -3.01 -9.72 -12.48
C GLY A 359 -1.79 -9.12 -11.77
N LEU A 360 -1.87 -8.96 -10.44
CA LEU A 360 -0.84 -8.31 -9.64
C LEU A 360 0.53 -8.96 -9.84
N SER A 361 1.56 -8.15 -10.02
CA SER A 361 2.95 -8.63 -9.98
C SER A 361 3.88 -7.58 -9.36
N VAL A 362 5.09 -8.01 -9.01
CA VAL A 362 6.10 -7.16 -8.38
C VAL A 362 7.38 -7.22 -9.18
N GLU A 363 7.99 -6.06 -9.36
CA GLU A 363 9.33 -5.91 -9.93
C GLU A 363 10.21 -5.18 -8.91
N VAL A 364 11.35 -5.77 -8.56
CA VAL A 364 12.38 -5.09 -7.78
C VAL A 364 13.35 -4.40 -8.73
N ILE A 365 13.49 -3.09 -8.57
CA ILE A 365 14.34 -2.24 -9.38
C ILE A 365 15.52 -1.79 -8.53
N ASP A 366 16.72 -2.14 -8.97
CA ASP A 366 17.99 -1.67 -8.43
C ASP A 366 18.54 -0.58 -9.36
N LYS A 367 18.41 0.68 -8.96
CA LYS A 367 18.80 1.85 -9.77
C LYS A 367 20.31 1.95 -9.95
N SER A 368 21.11 1.32 -9.08
CA SER A 368 22.57 1.33 -9.18
C SER A 368 23.11 0.47 -10.33
N LYS A 369 22.29 -0.45 -10.86
CA LYS A 369 22.65 -1.40 -11.92
C LYS A 369 22.15 -1.00 -13.32
N LYS A 370 21.54 0.18 -13.45
CA LYS A 370 21.00 0.69 -14.72
C LYS A 370 21.99 1.53 -15.50
#